data_AF-A0A949Q786-F1
#
_entry.id   AF-A0A949Q786-F1
#
_cell.length_a   1.000
_cell.length_b   1.000
_cell.length_c   1.000
_cell.angle_alpha   90.00
_cell.angle_beta   90.00
_cell.angle_gamma   90.00
#
_symmetry.space_group_name_H-M   'P 1'
#
loop_
_entity.id
_entity.type
_entity.pdbx_description
1 polymer ?
#
loop_
_entity_poly.entity_id
_entity_poly.type
_entity_poly.pdbx_seq_one_letter_code
_entity_poly.pdbx_strand_id
1 'polypeptide(L)'
;AIGDPTQAHMVAIDARAPLYDGGICTRIDCVTLGVVVNQKGQRFHDEGEDFWPKRYAIWGRLVAQQAGQIGHSISDAKAVGRFMPPVFEGVIANTLPELAQ
;
A
#
# COMPACT_ATOMS: atom_id res chain seq x y z
N ALA A 1 27.90 -11.12 10.04
CA ALA A 1 26.71 -11.46 10.86
C ALA A 1 25.79 -12.35 10.03
N ILE A 2 25.05 -13.28 10.66
CA ILE A 2 24.21 -14.28 9.96
C ILE A 2 22.87 -13.70 9.47
N GLY A 3 22.50 -12.47 9.87
CA GLY A 3 21.34 -11.76 9.36
C GLY A 3 21.36 -10.26 9.70
N ASP A 4 20.50 -9.49 9.03
CA ASP A 4 20.27 -8.06 9.28
C ASP A 4 18.90 -7.89 9.97
N PRO A 5 18.87 -7.44 11.23
CA PRO A 5 17.63 -7.30 12.00
C PRO A 5 16.69 -6.21 11.48
N THR A 6 17.15 -5.36 10.56
CA THR A 6 16.30 -4.37 9.88
C THR A 6 15.52 -4.97 8.72
N GLN A 7 15.77 -6.24 8.39
CA GLN A 7 15.16 -6.94 7.27
C GLN A 7 14.07 -7.89 7.79
N ALA A 8 12.88 -7.77 7.21
CA ALA A 8 11.80 -8.71 7.40
C ALA A 8 11.03 -8.92 6.10
N HIS A 9 10.33 -10.06 6.02
CA HIS A 9 9.31 -10.33 5.00
C HIS A 9 7.99 -9.74 5.50
N MET A 10 7.60 -8.59 4.95
CA MET A 10 6.43 -7.84 5.42
C MET A 10 5.56 -7.45 4.25
N VAL A 11 4.26 -7.65 4.39
CA VAL A 11 3.27 -7.29 3.39
C VAL A 11 2.63 -5.97 3.80
N ALA A 12 2.38 -5.07 2.83
CA ALA A 12 1.60 -3.86 3.09
C ALA A 12 0.12 -4.23 3.32
N ILE A 13 -0.42 -3.80 4.45
CA ILE A 13 -1.82 -4.00 4.83
C ILE A 13 -2.51 -2.64 5.02
N ASP A 14 -3.84 -2.65 5.03
CA ASP A 14 -4.63 -1.47 5.36
C ASP A 14 -4.35 -1.01 6.80
N ALA A 15 -3.98 0.26 6.98
CA ALA A 15 -3.67 0.83 8.29
C ALA A 15 -4.88 0.90 9.24
N ARG A 16 -6.10 0.74 8.71
CA ARG A 16 -7.36 0.66 9.50
C ARG A 16 -7.60 -0.74 10.07
N ALA A 17 -6.79 -1.73 9.68
CA ALA A 17 -6.88 -3.07 10.22
C ALA A 17 -6.61 -3.10 11.73
N PRO A 18 -7.19 -4.06 12.47
CA PRO A 18 -6.83 -4.28 13.87
C PRO A 18 -5.33 -4.52 14.04
N LEU A 19 -4.77 -4.07 15.17
CA LEU A 19 -3.35 -4.24 15.49
C LEU A 19 -2.92 -5.72 15.51
N TYR A 20 -3.83 -6.60 15.89
CA TYR A 20 -3.62 -8.05 15.94
C TYR A 20 -4.72 -8.75 15.14
N ASP A 21 -4.40 -9.90 14.53
CA ASP A 21 -5.34 -10.79 13.85
C ASP A 21 -6.08 -10.23 12.61
N GLY A 22 -5.63 -9.11 12.02
CA GLY A 22 -6.13 -8.66 10.71
C GLY A 22 -5.75 -9.61 9.56
N GLY A 23 -4.61 -10.29 9.71
CA GLY A 23 -4.15 -11.35 8.80
C GLY A 23 -3.88 -10.88 7.37
N ILE A 24 -3.71 -11.85 6.47
CA ILE A 24 -3.47 -11.59 5.03
C ILE A 24 -4.67 -10.97 4.33
N CYS A 25 -5.86 -11.07 4.92
CA CYS A 25 -7.10 -10.55 4.34
C CYS A 25 -7.07 -9.04 4.17
N THR A 26 -6.32 -8.29 4.98
CA THR A 26 -6.25 -6.82 4.92
C THR A 26 -5.17 -6.30 3.98
N ARG A 27 -4.55 -7.17 3.17
CA ARG A 27 -3.57 -6.79 2.15
C ARG A 27 -4.20 -5.90 1.07
N ILE A 28 -3.42 -4.94 0.58
CA ILE A 28 -3.80 -4.07 -0.54
C ILE A 28 -3.13 -4.52 -1.84
N ASP A 29 -3.95 -4.80 -2.86
CA ASP A 29 -3.50 -5.35 -4.16
C ASP A 29 -3.47 -4.31 -5.30
N CYS A 30 -3.92 -3.07 -5.06
CA CYS A 30 -4.03 -2.04 -6.11
C CYS A 30 -2.74 -1.29 -6.41
N VAL A 31 -1.64 -1.56 -5.69
CA VAL A 31 -0.40 -0.78 -5.74
C VAL A 31 0.12 -0.59 -7.18
N THR A 32 0.19 -1.67 -7.97
CA THR A 32 0.71 -1.64 -9.35
C THR A 32 -0.27 -1.01 -10.35
N LEU A 33 -1.50 -0.73 -9.93
CA LEU A 33 -2.58 -0.17 -10.77
C LEU A 33 -2.88 1.29 -10.42
N GLY A 34 -2.07 1.89 -9.54
CA GLY A 34 -2.24 3.24 -9.05
C GLY A 34 -0.91 3.90 -8.76
N VAL A 35 -0.94 4.86 -7.83
CA VAL A 35 0.25 5.51 -7.28
C VAL A 35 0.21 5.40 -5.76
N VAL A 36 1.37 5.23 -5.15
CA VAL A 36 1.50 5.22 -3.69
C VAL A 36 2.26 6.46 -3.25
N VAL A 37 1.62 7.25 -2.40
CA VAL A 37 2.21 8.48 -1.83
C VAL A 37 2.32 8.37 -0.31
N ASN A 38 3.33 9.02 0.27
CA ASN A 38 3.43 9.15 1.71
C ASN A 38 2.47 10.24 2.24
N GLN A 39 2.49 10.48 3.55
CA GLN A 39 1.68 11.53 4.20
C GLN A 39 1.93 12.96 3.68
N LYS A 40 3.01 13.20 2.93
CA LYS A 40 3.33 14.49 2.30
C LYS A 40 2.89 14.56 0.83
N GLY A 41 2.18 13.55 0.33
CA GLY A 41 1.77 13.46 -1.08
C GLY A 41 2.92 13.16 -2.04
N GLN A 42 4.06 12.65 -1.54
CA GLN A 42 5.24 12.35 -2.36
C GLN A 42 5.31 10.86 -2.64
N ARG A 43 5.55 10.49 -3.90
CA ARG A 43 5.92 9.12 -4.27
C ARG A 43 7.29 8.78 -3.67
N PHE A 44 7.45 7.55 -3.20
CA PHE A 44 8.68 7.09 -2.53
C PHE A 44 9.25 5.79 -3.13
N HIS A 45 8.59 5.21 -4.13
CA HIS A 45 9.06 4.07 -4.90
C HIS A 45 8.37 4.01 -6.26
N ASP A 46 8.95 3.31 -7.23
CA ASP A 46 8.27 2.93 -8.47
C ASP A 46 7.30 1.76 -8.22
N GLU A 47 6.02 1.97 -8.47
CA GLU A 47 4.95 0.98 -8.35
C GLU A 47 5.02 -0.12 -9.42
N GLY A 48 5.69 0.14 -10.55
CA GLY A 48 5.77 -0.75 -11.71
C GLY A 48 7.06 -1.56 -11.84
N GLU A 49 8.13 -1.22 -11.10
CA GLU A 49 9.42 -1.94 -11.11
C GLU A 49 9.25 -3.46 -10.88
N ASP A 50 8.24 -3.74 -10.06
CA ASP A 50 7.89 -4.87 -9.23
C ASP A 50 6.92 -6.01 -9.72
N PHE A 51 6.62 -6.26 -11.01
CA PHE A 51 5.34 -6.95 -11.43
C PHE A 51 5.17 -8.48 -11.16
N TRP A 52 6.13 -9.20 -10.56
CA TRP A 52 6.15 -10.69 -10.41
C TRP A 52 5.78 -11.18 -8.97
N PRO A 53 5.30 -12.44 -8.73
CA PRO A 53 4.62 -12.87 -7.49
C PRO A 53 5.38 -12.73 -6.16
N LYS A 54 6.70 -12.48 -6.19
CA LYS A 54 7.55 -12.39 -5.00
C LYS A 54 7.52 -11.01 -4.32
N ARG A 55 6.75 -10.05 -4.85
CA ARG A 55 7.05 -8.62 -4.69
C ARG A 55 6.04 -7.82 -3.84
N TYR A 56 4.90 -8.39 -3.45
CA TYR A 56 4.07 -7.84 -2.34
C TYR A 56 4.86 -7.65 -1.03
N ALA A 57 5.99 -8.35 -0.90
CA ALA A 57 6.87 -8.33 0.26
C ALA A 57 7.77 -7.09 0.38
N ILE A 58 7.97 -6.31 -0.69
CA ILE A 58 8.82 -5.10 -0.59
C ILE A 58 8.01 -3.93 -0.03
N TRP A 59 6.73 -3.83 -0.37
CA TRP A 59 5.88 -2.70 -0.01
C TRP A 59 5.67 -2.57 1.49
N GLY A 60 5.58 -3.68 2.25
CA GLY A 60 5.50 -3.61 3.71
C GLY A 60 6.73 -2.93 4.32
N ARG A 61 7.93 -3.19 3.75
CA ARG A 61 9.16 -2.53 4.19
C ARG A 61 9.21 -1.07 3.78
N LEU A 62 8.85 -0.75 2.54
CA LEU A 62 8.89 0.62 2.04
C LEU A 62 7.96 1.53 2.84
N VAL A 63 6.77 1.03 3.18
CA VAL A 63 5.80 1.70 4.05
C VAL A 63 6.34 1.82 5.48
N ALA A 64 6.97 0.78 6.03
CA ALA A 64 7.57 0.82 7.37
C ALA A 64 8.67 1.90 7.52
N GLN A 65 9.29 2.33 6.41
CA GLN A 65 10.29 3.41 6.37
C GLN A 65 9.67 4.82 6.25
N GLN A 66 8.36 4.93 5.98
CA GLN A 66 7.68 6.22 5.92
C GLN A 66 7.33 6.74 7.32
N ALA A 67 7.19 8.06 7.43
CA ALA A 67 6.69 8.68 8.66
C ALA A 67 5.31 8.13 9.01
N GLY A 68 5.14 7.69 10.27
CA GLY A 68 3.90 7.07 10.73
C GLY A 68 3.64 5.67 10.16
N GLN A 69 4.58 5.10 9.39
CA GLN A 69 4.44 3.78 8.76
C GLN A 69 3.19 3.69 7.87
N ILE A 70 2.85 4.79 7.19
CA ILE A 70 1.63 4.92 6.37
C ILE A 70 2.00 5.38 4.96
N GLY A 71 1.37 4.74 3.98
CA GLY A 71 1.28 5.21 2.60
C GLY A 71 -0.18 5.15 2.13
N HIS A 72 -0.51 6.00 1.16
CA HIS A 72 -1.83 6.07 0.54
C HIS A 72 -1.74 5.51 -0.87
N SER A 73 -2.41 4.39 -1.12
CA SER A 73 -2.57 3.82 -2.47
C SER A 73 -3.77 4.47 -3.14
N ILE A 74 -3.52 5.20 -4.23
CA ILE A 74 -4.53 5.97 -4.96
C ILE A 74 -4.66 5.34 -6.35
N SER A 75 -5.90 5.04 -6.74
CA SER A 75 -6.22 4.47 -8.05
C SER A 75 -7.37 5.24 -8.68
N ASP A 76 -7.42 5.28 -10.02
CA ASP A 76 -8.52 5.89 -10.74
C ASP A 76 -9.67 4.89 -10.99
N ALA A 77 -10.78 5.39 -11.54
CA ALA A 77 -11.94 4.58 -11.85
C ALA A 77 -11.67 3.45 -12.87
N LYS A 78 -10.59 3.51 -13.66
CA LYS A 78 -10.26 2.47 -14.65
C LYS A 78 -9.63 1.24 -13.99
N ALA A 79 -8.99 1.41 -12.84
CA ALA A 79 -8.37 0.33 -12.08
C ALA A 79 -9.38 -0.46 -11.23
N VAL A 80 -10.52 0.15 -10.89
CA VAL A 80 -11.57 -0.49 -10.10
C VAL A 80 -12.04 -1.78 -10.77
N GLY A 81 -12.08 -2.88 -10.02
CA GLY A 81 -12.44 -4.22 -10.51
C GLY A 81 -11.30 -5.00 -11.17
N ARG A 82 -10.09 -4.44 -11.26
CA ARG A 82 -8.90 -5.12 -11.82
C ARG A 82 -7.95 -5.72 -10.78
N PHE A 83 -8.30 -5.60 -9.50
CA PHE A 83 -7.56 -6.16 -8.37
C PHE A 83 -8.55 -6.74 -7.34
N MET A 84 -8.04 -7.54 -6.41
CA MET A 84 -8.87 -8.11 -5.34
C MET A 84 -9.44 -6.99 -4.47
N PRO A 85 -10.79 -6.91 -4.27
CA PRO A 85 -11.38 -5.86 -3.47
C PRO A 85 -10.78 -5.82 -2.05
N PRO A 86 -10.45 -4.63 -1.53
CA PRO A 86 -9.96 -4.49 -0.17
C PRO A 86 -11.08 -4.82 0.83
N VAL A 87 -10.71 -5.29 2.02
CA VAL A 87 -11.65 -5.54 3.12
C VAL A 87 -12.39 -4.27 3.55
N PHE A 88 -11.68 -3.14 3.52
CA PHE A 88 -12.24 -1.84 3.86
C PHE A 88 -12.45 -1.03 2.59
N GLU A 89 -13.63 -0.42 2.45
CA GLU A 89 -13.93 0.43 1.30
C GLU A 89 -12.91 1.57 1.18
N GLY A 90 -12.53 1.86 -0.06
CA GLY A 90 -11.67 2.98 -0.40
C GLY A 90 -12.43 4.30 -0.28
N VAL A 91 -11.71 5.37 0.06
CA VAL A 91 -12.26 6.72 -0.05
C VAL A 91 -12.43 7.06 -1.52
N ILE A 92 -13.62 7.54 -1.90
CA ILE A 92 -13.95 7.95 -3.26
C ILE A 92 -14.17 9.46 -3.26
N ALA A 93 -13.53 10.13 -4.21
CA ALA A 93 -13.67 11.57 -4.43
C ALA A 93 -13.70 11.84 -5.94
N ASN A 94 -14.39 12.91 -6.35
CA ASN A 94 -14.49 13.30 -7.75
C ASN A 94 -13.31 14.17 -8.20
N THR A 95 -12.55 14.72 -7.25
CA THR A 95 -11.41 15.60 -7.52
C THR A 95 -10.23 15.29 -6.60
N LEU A 96 -9.00 15.59 -7.06
CA LEU A 96 -7.81 15.42 -6.23
C LEU A 96 -7.79 16.31 -4.97
N PRO A 97 -8.26 17.58 -5.00
CA PRO A 97 -8.35 18.39 -3.78
C PRO A 97 -9.33 17.82 -2.76
N GLU A 98 -10.44 17.22 -3.19
CA GLU A 98 -11.40 16.53 -2.31
C GLU A 98 -10.77 15.25 -1.72
N LEU A 99 -10.04 14.48 -2.53
CA LEU A 99 -9.32 13.29 -2.07
C LEU A 99 -8.25 13.59 -1.01
N ALA A 100 -7.69 14.80 -1.03
CA ALA A 100 -6.60 15.22 -0.16
C ALA A 100 -7.03 15.81 1.20
N GLN A 101 -8.34 15.91 1.48
CA GLN A 101 -8.91 16.38 2.75
C GLN A 101 -9.01 15.26 3.78
#